data_AF-A0A2T2RXA4-F1
#
_entry.id   AF-A0A2T2RXA4-F1
#
_cell.length_a   1.000
_cell.length_b   1.000
_cell.length_c   1.000
_cell.angle_alpha   90.00
_cell.angle_beta   90.00
_cell.angle_gamma   90.00
#
_symmetry.space_group_name_H-M   'P 1'
#
loop_
_entity.id
_entity.type
_entity.pdbx_description
1 polymer ?
#
loop_
_entity_poly.entity_id
_entity_poly.type
_entity_poly.pdbx_seq_one_letter_code
_entity_poly.pdbx_strand_id
1 'polypeptide(L)'
;DCYLMTNGAIVGEGLYRDKNWLQEQLLAGLTARQIANKAGFSVEAVKKWVYIHELKLNRDKPGRKNPWNQGLKGAYNLNLTPEQRQQRRKKSRQFTRRGVDSNFWKGGVTKEQVAIGAWTRTIAPQVHEKFEYTCQRCGVRGSQLHAHHLLPVYSHPEKAYDFENLVTVCEGCHQQIHNQGLELEFAQNFTPILELPQQTKPKGRKLKAHPLKVVQVQYQGLQRTYDLEVAGQWHNFVANGVVVHNSFRYTGKRIVEVAEGERDVEEVFYIRPVGKYTDRQGKRYTYTDGQRAEDLQECLEACKRYQKRMQEGLSEEHARGLIPFDARQHFVLSCNLRSLMHLLDLRWKKDAQLEAQKFCELLHFHFEQWSPALAHWYLENRAKKAKLSP
;
A
#
# COMPACT_ATOMS: atom_id res chain seq x y z
N ASP A 1 26.27 14.20 -18.29
CA ASP A 1 25.21 14.68 -17.39
C ASP A 1 24.87 13.64 -16.33
N CYS A 2 25.09 13.94 -15.04
CA CYS A 2 24.69 13.07 -13.93
C CYS A 2 23.33 13.48 -13.37
N TYR A 3 22.53 12.50 -12.96
CA TYR A 3 21.19 12.66 -12.39
C TYR A 3 21.07 11.73 -11.18
N LEU A 4 20.43 12.20 -10.10
CA LEU A 4 20.20 11.42 -8.87
C LEU A 4 18.70 11.35 -8.57
N MET A 5 18.23 10.16 -8.20
CA MET A 5 16.84 9.93 -7.78
C MET A 5 16.77 10.11 -6.26
N THR A 6 16.04 11.12 -5.78
CA THR A 6 15.90 11.39 -4.34
C THR A 6 14.44 11.36 -3.93
N ASN A 7 14.19 10.82 -2.73
CA ASN A 7 12.91 10.89 -2.02
C ASN A 7 13.17 11.54 -0.65
N GLY A 8 13.23 12.86 -0.61
CA GLY A 8 13.40 13.61 0.64
C GLY A 8 13.36 15.13 0.39
N ALA A 9 12.78 15.89 1.32
CA ALA A 9 12.82 17.35 1.31
C ALA A 9 13.99 17.83 2.18
N ILE A 10 14.69 18.89 1.76
CA ILE A 10 15.77 19.52 2.53
C ILE A 10 15.22 19.97 3.88
N VAL A 11 15.86 19.51 4.95
CA VAL A 11 15.46 19.74 6.33
C VAL A 11 16.03 21.09 6.79
N GLY A 12 15.37 22.20 6.43
CA GLY A 12 15.75 23.56 6.83
C GLY A 12 15.35 23.95 8.27
N GLU A 13 15.60 25.21 8.64
CA GLU A 13 15.18 25.86 9.91
C GLU A 13 13.67 26.18 9.93
N GLY A 14 12.83 25.15 9.75
CA GLY A 14 11.40 25.38 9.72
C GLY A 14 10.85 25.83 11.08
N LEU A 15 10.02 26.88 11.08
CA LEU A 15 9.35 27.48 12.25
C LEU A 15 8.60 26.47 13.15
N TYR A 16 8.19 25.33 12.60
CA TYR A 16 7.54 24.24 13.32
C TYR A 16 8.43 23.53 14.36
N ARG A 17 9.71 23.91 14.48
CA ARG A 17 10.65 23.39 15.50
C ARG A 17 10.72 24.29 16.72
N ASP A 18 10.35 25.55 16.58
CA ASP A 18 10.35 26.49 17.68
C ASP A 18 9.20 26.16 18.63
N LYS A 19 9.54 25.98 19.92
CA LYS A 19 8.58 25.61 20.97
C LYS A 19 7.51 26.67 21.15
N ASN A 20 7.91 27.94 21.19
CA ASN A 20 7.02 29.07 21.44
C ASN A 20 6.05 29.24 20.28
N TRP A 21 6.56 29.16 19.05
CA TRP A 21 5.74 29.25 17.84
C TRP A 21 4.71 28.11 17.77
N LEU A 22 5.12 26.86 18.02
CA LEU A 22 4.21 25.71 18.05
C LEU A 22 3.13 25.85 19.12
N GLN A 23 3.51 26.32 20.30
CA GLN A 23 2.59 26.53 21.42
C GLN A 23 1.53 27.59 21.09
N GLU A 24 1.93 28.71 20.46
CA GLU A 24 0.99 29.73 19.98
C GLU A 24 0.01 29.16 18.95
N GLN A 25 0.47 28.36 17.99
CA GLN A 25 -0.42 27.78 16.98
C GLN A 25 -1.43 26.80 17.61
N LEU A 26 -1.00 26.02 18.59
CA LEU A 26 -1.88 25.09 19.32
C LEU A 26 -2.88 25.85 20.20
N LEU A 27 -2.46 26.92 20.88
CA LEU A 27 -3.36 27.79 21.66
C LEU A 27 -4.39 28.50 20.77
N ALA A 28 -4.02 28.83 19.54
CA ALA A 28 -4.95 29.34 18.52
C ALA A 28 -5.94 28.29 17.98
N GLY A 29 -5.94 27.06 18.53
CA GLY A 29 -6.89 26.00 18.17
C GLY A 29 -6.58 25.26 16.87
N LEU A 30 -5.40 25.49 16.26
CA LEU A 30 -5.02 24.85 15.00
C LEU A 30 -4.69 23.37 15.22
N THR A 31 -5.10 22.51 14.29
CA THR A 31 -4.73 21.09 14.30
C THR A 31 -3.36 20.88 13.67
N ALA A 32 -2.69 19.76 13.98
CA ALA A 32 -1.36 19.45 13.43
C ALA A 32 -1.28 19.57 11.91
N ARG A 33 -2.39 19.27 11.21
CA ARG A 33 -2.49 19.37 9.75
C ARG A 33 -2.53 20.83 9.28
N GLN A 34 -3.24 21.70 9.99
CA GLN A 34 -3.30 23.12 9.67
C GLN A 34 -1.95 23.79 9.94
N ILE A 35 -1.29 23.42 11.04
CA ILE A 35 0.07 23.87 11.38
C ILE A 35 1.05 23.41 10.29
N ALA A 36 0.96 22.17 9.84
CA ALA A 36 1.81 21.62 8.78
C ALA A 36 1.63 22.37 7.44
N ASN A 37 0.38 22.66 7.05
CA ASN A 37 0.09 23.47 5.86
C ASN A 37 0.64 24.90 5.99
N LYS A 38 0.54 25.51 7.18
CA LYS A 38 1.02 26.87 7.45
C LYS A 38 2.55 26.95 7.45
N ALA A 39 3.22 25.93 7.97
CA ALA A 39 4.68 25.85 8.00
C ALA A 39 5.28 25.37 6.67
N GLY A 40 4.49 24.75 5.78
CA GLY A 40 4.98 24.16 4.53
C GLY A 40 5.67 22.80 4.71
N PHE A 41 5.30 22.04 5.74
CA PHE A 41 5.93 20.76 6.10
C PHE A 41 4.91 19.62 6.27
N SER A 42 5.39 18.41 6.55
CA SER A 42 4.52 17.24 6.78
C SER A 42 3.83 17.30 8.14
N VAL A 43 2.64 16.68 8.22
CA VAL A 43 1.87 16.58 9.46
C VAL A 43 2.64 15.79 10.53
N GLU A 44 3.40 14.79 10.08
CA GLU A 44 4.23 13.92 10.90
C GLU A 44 5.38 14.70 11.55
N ALA A 45 5.99 15.65 10.82
CA ALA A 45 7.02 16.53 11.37
C ALA A 45 6.48 17.39 12.50
N VAL A 46 5.30 18.02 12.31
CA VAL A 46 4.65 18.82 13.36
C VAL A 46 4.32 17.96 14.58
N LYS A 47 3.72 16.77 14.39
CA LYS A 47 3.41 15.86 15.50
C LYS A 47 4.65 15.45 16.29
N LYS A 48 5.78 15.19 15.60
CA LYS A 48 7.05 14.83 16.22
C LYS A 48 7.58 15.96 17.12
N TRP A 49 7.57 17.20 16.65
CA TRP A 49 8.07 18.33 17.44
C TRP A 49 7.14 18.75 18.57
N VAL A 50 5.81 18.63 18.38
CA VAL A 50 4.84 18.78 19.47
C VAL A 50 5.09 17.76 20.59
N TYR A 51 5.43 16.52 20.23
CA TYR A 51 5.81 15.49 21.21
C TYR A 51 7.14 15.80 21.91
N ILE A 52 8.18 16.20 21.18
CA ILE A 52 9.50 16.57 21.75
C ILE A 52 9.38 17.74 22.74
N HIS A 53 8.51 18.71 22.45
CA HIS A 53 8.28 19.88 23.31
C HIS A 53 7.24 19.64 24.41
N GLU A 54 6.74 18.42 24.56
CA GLU A 54 5.75 18.01 25.56
C GLU A 54 4.43 18.80 25.49
N LEU A 55 4.05 19.22 24.28
CA LEU A 55 2.82 19.96 24.00
C LEU A 55 1.65 19.01 23.66
N LYS A 56 0.40 19.44 23.91
CA LYS A 56 -0.81 18.66 23.60
C LYS A 56 -1.37 19.01 22.22
N LEU A 57 -1.71 17.98 21.44
CA LEU A 57 -2.35 18.15 20.14
C LEU A 57 -3.85 18.46 20.25
N ASN A 58 -4.30 19.43 19.45
CA ASN A 58 -5.71 19.64 19.20
C ASN A 58 -6.31 18.48 18.39
N ARG A 59 -7.52 18.03 18.76
CA ARG A 59 -8.22 16.93 18.10
C ARG A 59 -8.83 17.39 16.77
N ASP A 60 -8.67 16.59 15.73
CA ASP A 60 -9.46 16.74 14.51
C ASP A 60 -10.92 16.36 14.79
N LYS A 61 -11.88 17.05 14.15
CA LYS A 61 -13.29 16.66 14.18
C LYS A 61 -13.47 15.27 13.54
N PRO A 62 -14.29 14.37 14.10
CA PRO A 62 -14.55 13.06 13.50
C PRO A 62 -15.24 13.22 12.14
N GLY A 63 -14.79 12.42 11.16
CA GLY A 63 -15.19 12.51 9.76
C GLY A 63 -14.14 13.22 8.91
N ARG A 64 -13.55 12.52 7.94
CA ARG A 64 -12.70 13.15 6.94
C ARG A 64 -13.60 13.69 5.83
N LYS A 65 -13.46 14.96 5.46
CA LYS A 65 -14.00 15.51 4.19
C LYS A 65 -13.54 14.70 2.95
N ASN A 66 -12.45 13.95 3.09
CA ASN A 66 -11.72 13.28 2.02
C ASN A 66 -11.45 11.80 2.38
N PRO A 67 -12.13 10.83 1.75
CA PRO A 67 -12.03 9.40 2.06
C PRO A 67 -10.70 8.78 1.58
N TRP A 68 -10.34 7.61 2.14
CA TRP A 68 -9.06 6.91 1.90
C TRP A 68 -8.82 6.52 0.43
N ASN A 69 -9.87 6.44 -0.37
CA ASN A 69 -9.85 6.09 -1.78
C ASN A 69 -9.85 7.31 -2.71
N GLN A 70 -9.78 8.53 -2.17
CA GLN A 70 -9.79 9.76 -2.96
C GLN A 70 -8.54 9.81 -3.86
N GLY A 71 -8.76 9.68 -5.18
CA GLY A 71 -7.70 9.73 -6.20
C GLY A 71 -7.28 8.37 -6.77
N LEU A 72 -7.65 7.25 -6.12
CA LEU A 72 -7.41 5.90 -6.63
C LEU A 72 -8.42 5.55 -7.73
N LYS A 73 -8.05 5.83 -9.00
CA LYS A 73 -8.81 5.35 -10.16
C LYS A 73 -8.63 3.83 -10.28
N GLY A 74 -9.72 3.07 -10.14
CA GLY A 74 -9.73 1.62 -10.38
C GLY A 74 -9.49 0.72 -9.16
N ALA A 75 -9.47 1.24 -7.94
CA ALA A 75 -9.34 0.41 -6.72
C ALA A 75 -10.47 -0.63 -6.53
N TYR A 76 -11.56 -0.51 -7.30
CA TYR A 76 -12.68 -1.45 -7.34
C TYR A 76 -12.75 -2.29 -8.63
N ASN A 77 -11.75 -2.19 -9.52
CA ASN A 77 -11.76 -2.97 -10.75
C ASN A 77 -11.21 -4.37 -10.48
N LEU A 78 -12.11 -5.33 -10.40
CA LEU A 78 -11.78 -6.75 -10.44
C LEU A 78 -11.28 -7.08 -11.86
N ASN A 79 -9.96 -7.27 -12.01
CA ASN A 79 -9.33 -7.76 -13.24
C ASN A 79 -9.64 -9.25 -13.47
N LEU A 80 -10.91 -9.57 -13.69
CA LEU A 80 -11.39 -10.93 -13.97
C LEU A 80 -11.48 -11.14 -15.48
N THR A 81 -11.04 -12.32 -15.94
CA THR A 81 -11.25 -12.77 -17.33
C THR A 81 -12.75 -12.94 -17.62
N PRO A 82 -13.18 -12.95 -18.91
CA PRO A 82 -14.57 -13.19 -19.27
C PRO A 82 -15.15 -14.47 -18.65
N GLU A 83 -14.37 -15.56 -18.61
CA GLU A 83 -14.76 -16.85 -18.04
C GLU A 83 -14.96 -16.74 -16.52
N GLN A 84 -14.02 -16.09 -15.82
CA GLN A 84 -14.12 -15.87 -14.38
C GLN A 84 -15.33 -15.01 -14.00
N ARG A 85 -15.67 -13.99 -14.81
CA ARG A 85 -16.89 -13.19 -14.64
C ARG A 85 -18.14 -14.05 -14.83
N GLN A 86 -18.16 -14.90 -15.85
CA GLN A 86 -19.29 -15.78 -16.13
C GLN A 86 -19.49 -16.82 -15.01
N GLN A 87 -18.40 -17.40 -14.49
CA GLN A 87 -18.45 -18.36 -13.39
C GLN A 87 -18.89 -17.70 -12.08
N ARG A 88 -18.45 -16.46 -11.81
CA ARG A 88 -18.95 -15.67 -10.68
C ARG A 88 -20.44 -15.34 -10.81
N ARG A 89 -20.92 -15.00 -12.02
CA ARG A 89 -22.36 -14.82 -12.30
C ARG A 89 -23.15 -16.11 -12.05
N LYS A 90 -22.65 -17.27 -12.50
CA LYS A 90 -23.26 -18.59 -12.24
C LYS A 90 -23.33 -18.89 -10.74
N LYS A 91 -22.22 -18.76 -10.01
CA LYS A 91 -22.18 -18.95 -8.54
C LYS A 91 -23.12 -17.99 -7.81
N SER A 92 -23.11 -16.70 -8.16
CA SER A 92 -24.02 -15.73 -7.55
C SER A 92 -25.49 -16.08 -7.80
N ARG A 93 -25.86 -16.51 -9.02
CA ARG A 93 -27.23 -16.98 -9.30
C ARG A 93 -27.61 -18.23 -8.50
N GLN A 94 -26.68 -19.14 -8.28
CA GLN A 94 -26.90 -20.39 -7.54
C GLN A 94 -27.02 -20.19 -6.02
N PHE A 95 -26.17 -19.34 -5.43
CA PHE A 95 -26.06 -19.21 -3.96
C PHE A 95 -26.79 -17.99 -3.38
N THR A 96 -27.17 -17.00 -4.21
CA THR A 96 -27.91 -15.83 -3.72
C THR A 96 -29.38 -16.23 -3.55
N ARG A 97 -29.86 -16.27 -2.30
CA ARG A 97 -31.28 -16.48 -1.99
C ARG A 97 -32.12 -15.35 -2.57
N ARG A 98 -33.20 -15.67 -3.28
CA ARG A 98 -34.08 -14.75 -4.02
C ARG A 98 -35.53 -15.08 -3.72
N GLY A 99 -36.44 -14.18 -4.08
CA GLY A 99 -37.86 -14.39 -3.81
C GLY A 99 -38.09 -14.57 -2.31
N VAL A 100 -39.00 -15.48 -1.96
CA VAL A 100 -39.34 -15.85 -0.57
C VAL A 100 -38.14 -16.28 0.27
N ASP A 101 -37.07 -16.81 -0.34
CA ASP A 101 -35.90 -17.30 0.38
C ASP A 101 -34.92 -16.18 0.77
N SER A 102 -35.09 -14.98 0.23
CA SER A 102 -34.21 -13.84 0.52
C SER A 102 -34.54 -13.24 1.89
N ASN A 103 -33.52 -13.01 2.73
CA ASN A 103 -33.69 -12.28 4.00
C ASN A 103 -34.21 -10.83 3.81
N PHE A 104 -34.19 -10.32 2.57
CA PHE A 104 -34.72 -9.00 2.20
C PHE A 104 -36.12 -9.06 1.57
N TRP A 105 -36.74 -10.24 1.47
CA TRP A 105 -38.07 -10.42 0.92
C TRP A 105 -39.13 -9.83 1.84
N LYS A 106 -39.97 -8.95 1.28
CA LYS A 106 -41.06 -8.27 2.01
C LYS A 106 -42.42 -8.61 1.39
N GLY A 107 -42.70 -9.91 1.23
CA GLY A 107 -44.01 -10.39 0.78
C GLY A 107 -44.31 -10.20 -0.72
N GLY A 108 -43.29 -9.96 -1.55
CA GLY A 108 -43.43 -9.90 -3.01
C GLY A 108 -44.05 -8.62 -3.57
N VAL A 109 -44.38 -7.65 -2.72
CA VAL A 109 -44.93 -6.37 -3.15
C VAL A 109 -43.77 -5.36 -3.32
N THR A 110 -43.49 -4.99 -4.58
CA THR A 110 -42.53 -3.92 -4.88
C THR A 110 -43.30 -2.60 -4.97
N LYS A 111 -42.88 -1.59 -4.21
CA LYS A 111 -43.46 -0.24 -4.35
C LYS A 111 -43.27 0.24 -5.78
N GLU A 112 -44.29 0.83 -6.37
CA GLU A 112 -44.30 1.28 -7.76
C GLU A 112 -43.12 2.21 -8.09
N GLN A 113 -42.79 3.14 -7.19
CA GLN A 113 -41.61 4.02 -7.30
C GLN A 113 -40.28 3.26 -7.46
N VAL A 114 -40.15 2.10 -6.80
CA VAL A 114 -38.95 1.25 -6.88
C VAL A 114 -38.91 0.51 -8.21
N ALA A 115 -40.07 0.09 -8.73
CA ALA A 115 -40.19 -0.53 -10.04
C ALA A 115 -39.87 0.47 -11.17
N ILE A 116 -40.41 1.69 -11.09
CA ILE A 116 -40.10 2.80 -12.01
C ILE A 116 -38.60 3.08 -12.01
N GLY A 117 -37.99 3.27 -10.83
CA GLY A 117 -36.55 3.51 -10.73
C GLY A 117 -35.67 2.34 -11.19
N ALA A 118 -36.15 1.09 -11.14
CA ALA A 118 -35.45 -0.05 -11.70
C ALA A 118 -35.54 -0.08 -13.24
N TRP A 119 -36.73 0.20 -13.78
CA TRP A 119 -36.95 0.33 -15.22
C TRP A 119 -36.12 1.47 -15.83
N THR A 120 -36.17 2.67 -15.24
CA THR A 120 -35.38 3.83 -15.69
C THR A 120 -33.89 3.53 -15.76
N ARG A 121 -33.33 2.83 -14.75
CA ARG A 121 -31.91 2.42 -14.75
C ARG A 121 -31.58 1.40 -15.85
N THR A 122 -32.53 0.56 -16.22
CA THR A 122 -32.36 -0.45 -17.26
C THR A 122 -32.33 0.21 -18.64
N ILE A 123 -33.14 1.25 -18.82
CA ILE A 123 -33.31 2.00 -20.08
C ILE A 123 -32.31 3.15 -20.24
N ALA A 124 -31.71 3.62 -19.14
CA ALA A 124 -30.75 4.73 -19.13
C ALA A 124 -29.66 4.66 -20.21
N PRO A 125 -29.01 3.51 -20.52
CA PRO A 125 -28.03 3.45 -21.60
C PRO A 125 -28.57 3.89 -22.97
N GLN A 126 -29.81 3.52 -23.31
CA GLN A 126 -30.46 3.90 -24.57
C GLN A 126 -30.81 5.40 -24.59
N VAL A 127 -31.22 5.94 -23.44
CA VAL A 127 -31.47 7.39 -23.29
C VAL A 127 -30.16 8.18 -23.43
N HIS A 128 -29.05 7.68 -22.90
CA HIS A 128 -27.74 8.31 -23.06
C HIS A 128 -27.29 8.29 -24.51
N GLU A 129 -27.50 7.19 -25.22
CA GLU A 129 -27.21 7.08 -26.64
C GLU A 129 -28.06 8.03 -27.49
N LYS A 130 -29.37 8.16 -27.21
CA LYS A 130 -30.30 9.13 -27.84
C LYS A 130 -29.77 10.57 -27.79
N PHE A 131 -29.06 10.94 -26.73
CA PHE A 131 -28.52 12.28 -26.52
C PHE A 131 -26.99 12.34 -26.67
N GLU A 132 -26.38 11.40 -27.39
CA GLU A 132 -24.91 11.32 -27.62
C GLU A 132 -24.04 11.41 -26.35
N TYR A 133 -24.55 10.93 -25.23
CA TYR A 133 -23.92 11.02 -23.90
C TYR A 133 -23.71 12.47 -23.44
N THR A 134 -24.61 13.37 -23.83
CA THR A 134 -24.60 14.80 -23.53
C THR A 134 -25.70 15.16 -22.54
N CYS A 135 -25.32 15.84 -21.46
CA CYS A 135 -26.29 16.41 -20.52
C CYS A 135 -27.13 17.49 -21.20
N GLN A 136 -28.45 17.30 -21.22
CA GLN A 136 -29.42 18.18 -21.87
C GLN A 136 -29.75 19.45 -21.07
N ARG A 137 -29.08 19.67 -19.93
CA ARG A 137 -29.20 20.91 -19.15
C ARG A 137 -27.97 21.81 -19.29
N CYS A 138 -26.77 21.24 -19.34
CA CYS A 138 -25.51 21.99 -19.33
C CYS A 138 -24.57 21.70 -20.50
N GLY A 139 -24.90 20.77 -21.39
CA GLY A 139 -24.12 20.44 -22.58
C GLY A 139 -22.83 19.64 -22.31
N VAL A 140 -22.56 19.19 -21.08
CA VAL A 140 -21.35 18.39 -20.81
C VAL A 140 -21.50 16.98 -21.37
N ARG A 141 -20.54 16.57 -22.23
CA ARG A 141 -20.44 15.21 -22.78
C ARG A 141 -19.57 14.28 -21.91
N GLY A 142 -19.97 13.02 -21.78
CA GLY A 142 -19.13 11.94 -21.21
C GLY A 142 -18.87 12.05 -19.69
N SER A 143 -19.75 12.76 -18.96
CA SER A 143 -19.71 12.81 -17.49
C SER A 143 -20.43 11.61 -16.85
N GLN A 144 -20.59 11.59 -15.53
CA GLN A 144 -21.46 10.62 -14.87
C GLN A 144 -22.92 11.01 -15.15
N LEU A 145 -23.59 10.23 -16.00
CA LEU A 145 -24.93 10.53 -16.51
C LEU A 145 -26.02 9.74 -15.79
N HIS A 146 -27.20 10.35 -15.72
CA HIS A 146 -28.43 9.81 -15.16
C HIS A 146 -29.59 10.07 -16.13
N ALA A 147 -30.50 9.11 -16.25
CA ALA A 147 -31.77 9.31 -16.96
C ALA A 147 -32.77 9.94 -15.99
N HIS A 148 -33.28 11.11 -16.34
CA HIS A 148 -34.23 11.88 -15.56
C HIS A 148 -35.58 11.92 -16.26
N HIS A 149 -36.67 11.78 -15.51
CA HIS A 149 -38.01 11.99 -16.04
C HIS A 149 -38.23 13.48 -16.30
N LEU A 150 -38.47 13.86 -17.56
CA LEU A 150 -38.72 15.24 -17.96
C LEU A 150 -39.99 15.76 -17.29
N LEU A 151 -41.09 15.03 -17.41
CA LEU A 151 -42.31 15.26 -16.65
C LEU A 151 -42.24 14.45 -15.34
N PRO A 152 -42.39 15.11 -14.16
CA PRO A 152 -42.24 14.44 -12.88
C PRO A 152 -43.25 13.31 -12.69
N VAL A 153 -42.78 12.16 -12.19
CA VAL A 153 -43.61 10.96 -11.95
C VAL A 153 -44.76 11.23 -10.97
N TYR A 154 -44.58 12.13 -10.01
CA TYR A 154 -45.64 12.45 -9.05
C TYR A 154 -46.78 13.26 -9.67
N SER A 155 -46.55 13.98 -10.77
CA SER A 155 -47.55 14.79 -11.46
C SER A 155 -48.11 14.10 -12.70
N HIS A 156 -47.31 13.27 -13.38
CA HIS A 156 -47.67 12.54 -14.60
C HIS A 156 -47.30 11.05 -14.46
N PRO A 157 -47.96 10.31 -13.55
CA PRO A 157 -47.65 8.89 -13.31
C PRO A 157 -47.81 8.02 -14.56
N GLU A 158 -48.71 8.39 -15.47
CA GLU A 158 -48.93 7.69 -16.75
C GLU A 158 -47.72 7.71 -17.68
N LYS A 159 -46.79 8.68 -17.50
CA LYS A 159 -45.55 8.80 -18.27
C LYS A 159 -44.33 8.22 -17.55
N ALA A 160 -44.52 7.52 -16.43
CA ALA A 160 -43.42 6.99 -15.64
C ALA A 160 -42.58 5.92 -16.38
N TYR A 161 -43.20 5.20 -17.31
CA TYR A 161 -42.60 4.16 -18.15
C TYR A 161 -42.46 4.57 -19.62
N ASP A 162 -42.59 5.86 -19.92
CA ASP A 162 -42.44 6.38 -21.27
C ASP A 162 -40.96 6.71 -21.55
N PHE A 163 -40.41 6.12 -22.61
CA PHE A 163 -39.04 6.37 -23.05
C PHE A 163 -38.84 7.82 -23.51
N GLU A 164 -39.86 8.43 -24.14
CA GLU A 164 -39.79 9.80 -24.62
C GLU A 164 -39.83 10.82 -23.48
N ASN A 165 -40.31 10.41 -22.30
CA ASN A 165 -40.29 11.21 -21.09
C ASN A 165 -38.92 11.15 -20.35
N LEU A 166 -37.90 10.49 -20.90
CA LEU A 166 -36.58 10.42 -20.29
C LEU A 166 -35.56 11.31 -21.01
N VAL A 167 -34.79 12.04 -20.22
CA VAL A 167 -33.71 12.92 -20.70
C VAL A 167 -32.39 12.63 -20.00
N THR A 168 -31.29 12.79 -20.72
CA THR A 168 -29.94 12.58 -20.16
C THR A 168 -29.45 13.82 -19.44
N VAL A 169 -29.10 13.69 -18.16
CA VAL A 169 -28.49 14.77 -17.36
C VAL A 169 -27.25 14.27 -16.61
N CYS A 170 -26.28 15.15 -16.34
CA CYS A 170 -25.13 14.80 -15.49
C CYS A 170 -25.53 14.75 -14.01
N GLU A 171 -24.77 14.03 -13.19
CA GLU A 171 -25.03 13.88 -11.75
C GLU A 171 -25.26 15.22 -11.04
N GLY A 172 -24.46 16.25 -11.32
CA GLY A 172 -24.63 17.57 -10.71
C GLY A 172 -25.95 18.24 -11.09
N CYS A 173 -26.32 18.20 -12.38
CA CYS A 173 -27.60 18.73 -12.84
C CYS A 173 -28.78 17.93 -12.26
N HIS A 174 -28.67 16.60 -12.21
CA HIS A 174 -29.69 15.72 -11.67
C HIS A 174 -29.95 16.00 -10.19
N GLN A 175 -28.88 16.11 -9.39
CA GLN A 175 -28.99 16.46 -7.97
C GLN A 175 -29.57 17.86 -7.77
N GLN A 176 -29.17 18.83 -8.58
CA GLN A 176 -29.69 20.18 -8.46
C GLN A 176 -31.20 20.25 -8.76
N ILE A 177 -31.67 19.56 -9.81
CA ILE A 177 -33.10 19.52 -10.15
C ILE A 177 -33.91 19.03 -8.96
N HIS A 178 -33.54 17.89 -8.36
CA HIS A 178 -34.29 17.32 -7.23
C HIS A 178 -34.11 18.06 -5.91
N ASN A 179 -32.90 18.51 -5.58
CA ASN A 179 -32.64 19.16 -4.29
C ASN A 179 -33.27 20.57 -4.21
N GLN A 180 -33.45 21.23 -5.35
CA GLN A 180 -34.02 22.58 -5.41
C GLN A 180 -35.50 22.56 -5.86
N GLY A 181 -36.09 21.39 -6.09
CA GLY A 181 -37.50 21.27 -6.51
C GLY A 181 -37.77 21.88 -7.89
N LEU A 182 -36.78 21.85 -8.80
CA LEU A 182 -36.84 22.49 -10.12
C LEU A 182 -37.41 21.58 -11.20
N GLU A 183 -38.03 20.44 -10.85
CA GLU A 183 -38.49 19.47 -11.85
C GLU A 183 -39.49 20.08 -12.84
N LEU A 184 -40.44 20.90 -12.35
CA LEU A 184 -41.44 21.55 -13.20
C LEU A 184 -40.83 22.65 -14.08
N GLU A 185 -39.95 23.49 -13.51
CA GLU A 185 -39.26 24.54 -14.26
C GLU A 185 -38.37 23.92 -15.35
N PHE A 186 -37.68 22.83 -15.04
CA PHE A 186 -36.85 22.10 -15.99
C PHE A 186 -37.71 21.51 -17.11
N ALA A 187 -38.86 20.92 -16.79
CA ALA A 187 -39.80 20.39 -17.79
C ALA A 187 -40.31 21.46 -18.76
N GLN A 188 -40.65 22.64 -18.22
CA GLN A 188 -41.22 23.75 -18.99
C GLN A 188 -40.20 24.42 -19.92
N ASN A 189 -38.95 24.54 -19.46
CA ASN A 189 -37.88 25.23 -20.19
C ASN A 189 -36.96 24.28 -20.96
N PHE A 190 -37.37 23.02 -21.13
CA PHE A 190 -36.54 22.02 -21.79
C PHE A 190 -36.49 22.24 -23.30
N THR A 191 -35.29 22.56 -23.78
CA THR A 191 -34.95 22.56 -25.21
C THR A 191 -33.76 21.64 -25.41
N PRO A 192 -33.84 20.63 -26.30
CA PRO A 192 -32.76 19.67 -26.50
C PRO A 192 -31.50 20.35 -27.05
N ILE A 193 -30.35 20.03 -26.45
CA ILE A 193 -29.04 20.50 -26.90
C ILE A 193 -28.56 19.54 -27.99
N LEU A 194 -28.59 19.99 -29.25
CA LEU A 194 -28.24 19.19 -30.43
C LEU A 194 -26.79 19.41 -30.90
N GLU A 195 -26.16 20.54 -30.56
CA GLU A 195 -24.77 20.86 -30.95
C GLU A 195 -23.90 21.24 -29.75
N LEU A 196 -22.71 20.65 -29.67
CA LEU A 196 -21.78 20.80 -28.56
C LEU A 196 -20.67 21.81 -28.87
N PRO A 197 -20.41 22.82 -28.01
CA PRO A 197 -19.17 23.58 -28.10
C PRO A 197 -17.95 22.71 -27.77
N GLN A 198 -16.86 22.89 -28.52
CA GLN A 198 -15.61 22.12 -28.39
C GLN A 198 -15.01 22.20 -26.98
N GLN A 199 -14.77 21.04 -26.36
CA GLN A 199 -14.21 20.95 -25.01
C GLN A 199 -12.66 21.08 -25.01
N THR A 200 -12.12 21.96 -24.17
CA THR A 200 -10.68 22.06 -23.90
C THR A 200 -10.18 20.89 -23.05
N LYS A 201 -9.08 20.24 -23.47
CA LYS A 201 -8.49 19.07 -22.79
C LYS A 201 -8.06 19.36 -21.33
N PRO A 202 -8.31 18.43 -20.38
CA PRO A 202 -7.90 18.60 -18.99
C PRO A 202 -6.38 18.40 -18.80
N LYS A 203 -5.77 19.21 -17.92
CA LYS A 203 -4.35 19.12 -17.55
C LYS A 203 -4.05 17.82 -16.78
N GLY A 204 -3.03 17.07 -17.20
CA GLY A 204 -2.63 15.77 -16.65
C GLY A 204 -2.10 15.80 -15.20
N ARG A 205 -1.98 14.62 -14.57
CA ARG A 205 -1.57 14.42 -13.17
C ARG A 205 -0.08 14.78 -12.93
N LYS A 206 0.20 15.52 -11.85
CA LYS A 206 1.46 16.22 -11.56
C LYS A 206 2.56 15.44 -10.80
N LEU A 207 2.36 14.19 -10.40
CA LEU A 207 3.39 13.43 -9.67
C LEU A 207 3.92 12.28 -10.54
N LYS A 208 5.06 12.54 -11.17
CA LYS A 208 5.95 11.53 -11.78
C LYS A 208 7.35 11.75 -11.24
N ALA A 209 8.06 10.67 -10.92
CA ALA A 209 9.50 10.73 -10.72
C ALA A 209 10.12 11.31 -11.99
N HIS A 210 10.98 12.31 -11.84
CA HIS A 210 11.66 12.92 -12.96
C HIS A 210 13.12 13.16 -12.58
N PRO A 211 14.04 12.97 -13.53
CA PRO A 211 15.44 13.22 -13.30
C PRO A 211 15.66 14.71 -13.03
N LEU A 212 16.32 15.02 -11.92
CA LEU A 212 16.78 16.37 -11.63
C LEU A 212 18.24 16.48 -12.04
N LYS A 213 18.52 17.45 -12.91
CA LYS A 213 19.87 17.71 -13.40
C LYS A 213 20.71 18.17 -12.22
N VAL A 214 21.86 17.55 -12.02
CA VAL A 214 22.81 17.98 -10.99
C VAL A 214 23.25 19.41 -11.32
N VAL A 215 22.86 20.35 -10.47
CA VAL A 215 23.10 21.80 -10.65
C VAL A 215 24.60 22.08 -10.70
N GLN A 216 25.35 21.45 -9.81
CA GLN A 216 26.79 21.58 -9.76
C GLN A 216 27.39 20.37 -9.04
N VAL A 217 28.47 19.83 -9.59
CA VAL A 217 29.37 18.92 -8.86
C VAL A 217 30.59 19.77 -8.52
N GLN A 218 30.74 20.08 -7.24
CA GLN A 218 31.92 20.77 -6.75
C GLN A 218 32.85 19.75 -6.11
N TYR A 219 34.11 19.75 -6.55
CA TYR A 219 35.16 19.03 -5.86
C TYR A 219 35.42 19.75 -4.52
N GLN A 220 34.92 19.17 -3.43
CA GLN A 220 35.07 19.70 -2.06
C GLN A 220 36.48 19.47 -1.47
N GLY A 221 37.45 19.10 -2.31
CA GLY A 221 38.77 18.67 -1.87
C GLY A 221 38.80 17.23 -1.36
N LEU A 222 39.99 16.81 -0.92
CA LEU A 222 40.14 15.63 -0.07
C LEU A 222 39.56 15.95 1.31
N GLN A 223 38.26 15.71 1.45
CA GLN A 223 37.58 15.79 2.73
C GLN A 223 38.04 14.61 3.58
N ARG A 224 38.45 14.89 4.82
CA ARG A 224 38.82 13.84 5.77
C ARG A 224 37.56 13.07 6.13
N THR A 225 37.36 11.92 5.51
CA THR A 225 36.30 10.98 5.85
C THR A 225 36.71 10.23 7.10
N TYR A 226 35.79 10.12 8.05
CA TYR A 226 36.00 9.32 9.25
C TYR A 226 35.24 8.02 9.06
N ASP A 227 35.91 6.89 9.30
CA ASP A 227 35.19 5.65 9.57
C ASP A 227 34.48 5.84 10.91
N LEU A 228 33.15 5.83 10.86
CA LEU A 228 32.31 5.95 12.04
C LEU A 228 31.98 4.54 12.53
N GLU A 229 32.47 4.19 13.71
CA GLU A 229 32.06 3.00 14.43
C GLU A 229 31.14 3.41 15.57
N VAL A 230 29.96 2.78 15.64
CA VAL A 230 29.02 3.00 16.74
C VAL A 230 29.37 2.01 17.86
N ALA A 231 29.69 2.55 19.04
CA ALA A 231 29.94 1.74 20.22
C ALA A 231 28.67 1.00 20.66
N GLY A 232 28.78 -0.31 20.86
CA GLY A 232 27.69 -1.19 21.29
C GLY A 232 27.60 -2.45 20.42
N GLN A 233 26.67 -3.33 20.76
CA GLN A 233 26.45 -4.60 20.05
C GLN A 233 25.91 -4.41 18.61
N TRP A 234 25.41 -3.20 18.28
CA TRP A 234 24.73 -2.90 17.03
C TRP A 234 25.37 -1.70 16.34
N HIS A 235 25.87 -1.88 15.11
CA HIS A 235 26.65 -0.87 14.39
C HIS A 235 25.84 -0.03 13.39
N ASN A 236 24.51 -0.18 13.34
CA ASN A 236 23.65 0.63 12.47
C ASN A 236 23.29 1.95 13.16
N PHE A 237 23.21 3.04 12.40
CA PHE A 237 22.79 4.35 12.92
C PHE A 237 21.89 5.11 11.96
N VAL A 238 21.20 6.12 12.48
CA VAL A 238 20.35 7.03 11.71
C VAL A 238 21.10 8.33 11.50
N ALA A 239 21.48 8.63 10.25
CA ALA A 239 22.10 9.89 9.88
C ALA A 239 21.09 10.75 9.12
N ASN A 240 20.75 11.92 9.66
CA ASN A 240 19.82 12.88 9.03
C ASN A 240 18.47 12.27 8.61
N GLY A 241 17.95 11.33 9.41
CA GLY A 241 16.67 10.66 9.15
C GLY A 241 16.74 9.51 8.13
N VAL A 242 17.93 9.18 7.64
CA VAL A 242 18.19 8.00 6.81
C VAL A 242 18.77 6.90 7.71
N VAL A 243 18.16 5.72 7.69
CA VAL A 243 18.78 4.53 8.28
C VAL A 243 19.97 4.18 7.39
N VAL A 244 21.17 4.39 7.90
CA VAL A 244 22.40 4.03 7.19
C VAL A 244 22.56 2.53 7.40
N HIS A 245 22.29 1.76 6.35
CA HIS A 245 22.63 0.34 6.35
C HIS A 245 24.14 0.24 6.24
N ASN A 246 24.73 -0.55 7.11
CA ASN A 246 26.12 -0.89 6.93
C ASN A 246 26.23 -1.89 5.77
N SER A 247 27.00 -1.55 4.73
CA SER A 247 27.27 -2.49 3.64
C SER A 247 28.09 -3.67 4.19
N PHE A 248 28.18 -4.77 3.44
CA PHE A 248 28.95 -5.99 3.77
C PHE A 248 30.45 -5.75 4.07
N ARG A 249 30.90 -4.49 4.10
CA ARG A 249 32.26 -4.02 4.41
C ARG A 249 32.75 -4.58 5.75
N TYR A 250 31.97 -4.40 6.83
CA TYR A 250 32.40 -4.74 8.19
C TYR A 250 32.19 -6.22 8.58
N THR A 251 31.62 -7.03 7.69
CA THR A 251 31.47 -8.48 7.90
C THR A 251 32.68 -9.29 7.43
N GLY A 252 33.58 -8.69 6.64
CA GLY A 252 34.79 -9.37 6.12
C GLY A 252 35.71 -9.88 7.22
N LYS A 253 35.83 -9.13 8.33
CA LYS A 253 36.66 -9.53 9.48
C LYS A 253 36.27 -10.89 10.05
N ARG A 254 34.98 -11.16 10.22
CA ARG A 254 34.48 -12.44 10.76
C ARG A 254 34.85 -13.62 9.85
N ILE A 255 34.95 -13.39 8.54
CA ILE A 255 35.34 -14.39 7.55
C ILE A 255 36.85 -14.66 7.66
N VAL A 256 37.66 -13.62 7.86
CA VAL A 256 39.10 -13.74 8.09
C VAL A 256 39.38 -14.46 9.41
N GLU A 257 38.67 -14.13 10.49
CA GLU A 257 38.76 -14.81 11.80
C GLU A 257 38.49 -16.32 11.69
N VAL A 258 37.54 -16.73 10.83
CA VAL A 258 37.29 -18.16 10.54
C VAL A 258 38.46 -18.80 9.81
N ALA A 259 39.06 -18.10 8.83
CA ALA A 259 40.23 -18.61 8.11
C ALA A 259 41.46 -18.77 9.01
N GLU A 260 41.58 -17.91 10.04
CA GLU A 260 42.66 -17.92 11.04
C GLU A 260 42.39 -18.90 12.20
N GLY A 261 41.18 -19.46 12.29
CA GLY A 261 40.78 -20.38 13.35
C GLY A 261 40.40 -19.71 14.67
N GLU A 262 40.20 -18.39 14.68
CA GLU A 262 39.79 -17.61 15.85
C GLU A 262 38.27 -17.66 16.09
N ARG A 263 37.48 -18.02 15.07
CA ARG A 263 36.03 -18.11 15.12
C ARG A 263 35.53 -19.40 14.47
N ASP A 264 34.47 -19.98 15.03
CA ASP A 264 33.79 -21.13 14.44
C ASP A 264 33.09 -20.74 13.11
N VAL A 265 33.23 -21.61 12.10
CA VAL A 265 32.56 -21.49 10.80
C VAL A 265 31.04 -21.33 10.98
N GLU A 266 30.44 -22.04 11.94
CA GLU A 266 28.98 -22.03 12.16
C GLU A 266 28.45 -20.73 12.80
N GLU A 267 29.33 -19.91 13.38
CA GLU A 267 28.96 -18.56 13.81
C GLU A 267 28.78 -17.61 12.62
N VAL A 268 29.50 -17.86 11.52
CA VAL A 268 29.47 -17.03 10.32
C VAL A 268 28.53 -17.58 9.27
N PHE A 269 28.41 -18.90 9.14
CA PHE A 269 27.56 -19.57 8.16
C PHE A 269 26.48 -20.39 8.85
N TYR A 270 25.29 -20.41 8.26
CA TYR A 270 24.25 -21.34 8.65
C TYR A 270 24.44 -22.65 7.87
N ILE A 271 24.76 -23.71 8.58
CA ILE A 271 24.73 -25.07 8.05
C ILE A 271 23.52 -25.79 8.64
N ARG A 272 22.78 -26.47 7.78
CA ARG A 272 21.58 -27.20 8.18
C ARG A 272 21.95 -28.37 9.11
N PRO A 273 21.14 -28.70 10.13
CA PRO A 273 21.37 -29.90 10.94
C PRO A 273 21.23 -31.20 10.14
N VAL A 274 21.90 -32.27 10.56
CA VAL A 274 21.71 -33.62 10.00
C VAL A 274 20.25 -34.07 10.22
N GLY A 275 19.64 -34.65 9.20
CA GLY A 275 18.24 -35.03 9.30
C GLY A 275 17.56 -35.45 8.00
N LYS A 276 16.27 -35.76 8.12
CA LYS A 276 15.40 -36.12 6.99
C LYS A 276 14.58 -34.91 6.57
N TYR A 277 14.65 -34.57 5.29
CA TYR A 277 14.04 -33.39 4.71
C TYR A 277 13.14 -33.77 3.53
N THR A 278 12.27 -32.83 3.15
CA THR A 278 11.41 -32.95 1.96
C THR A 278 11.58 -31.70 1.12
N ASP A 279 11.77 -31.84 -0.19
CA ASP A 279 11.82 -30.70 -1.11
C ASP A 279 10.42 -30.18 -1.46
N ARG A 280 10.36 -29.12 -2.29
CA ARG A 280 9.09 -28.52 -2.73
C ARG A 280 8.26 -29.42 -3.63
N GLN A 281 8.87 -30.44 -4.22
CA GLN A 281 8.21 -31.42 -5.10
C GLN A 281 7.75 -32.66 -4.30
N GLY A 282 8.01 -32.72 -3.00
CA GLY A 282 7.64 -33.83 -2.13
C GLY A 282 8.70 -34.95 -2.06
N LYS A 283 9.86 -34.79 -2.71
CA LYS A 283 10.95 -35.77 -2.64
C LYS A 283 11.60 -35.71 -1.27
N ARG A 284 11.65 -36.86 -0.60
CA ARG A 284 12.34 -37.00 0.68
C ARG A 284 13.83 -37.28 0.44
N TYR A 285 14.68 -36.63 1.20
CA TYR A 285 16.13 -36.85 1.18
C TYR A 285 16.68 -36.81 2.60
N THR A 286 17.83 -37.44 2.79
CA THR A 286 18.55 -37.42 4.07
C THR A 286 19.81 -36.61 3.88
N TYR A 287 20.02 -35.63 4.74
CA TYR A 287 21.28 -34.92 4.85
C TYR A 287 22.11 -35.61 5.93
N THR A 288 23.24 -36.18 5.54
CA THR A 288 24.06 -37.06 6.40
C THR A 288 25.17 -36.29 7.12
N ASP A 289 25.76 -36.89 8.16
CA ASP A 289 26.92 -36.33 8.85
C ASP A 289 28.11 -36.10 7.91
N GLY A 290 28.34 -37.01 6.95
CA GLY A 290 29.41 -36.89 5.96
C GLY A 290 29.22 -35.66 5.05
N GLN A 291 28.01 -35.49 4.51
CA GLN A 291 27.68 -34.31 3.69
C GLN A 291 27.81 -33.01 4.49
N ARG A 292 27.41 -33.05 5.76
CA ARG A 292 27.57 -31.89 6.65
C ARG A 292 29.03 -31.54 6.89
N ALA A 293 29.88 -32.54 7.08
CA ALA A 293 31.32 -32.33 7.23
C ALA A 293 31.95 -31.75 5.95
N GLU A 294 31.52 -32.24 4.77
CA GLU A 294 31.93 -31.70 3.48
C GLU A 294 31.53 -30.21 3.33
N ASP A 295 30.27 -29.86 3.58
CA ASP A 295 29.78 -28.48 3.48
C ASP A 295 30.50 -27.52 4.45
N LEU A 296 30.80 -27.99 5.67
CA LEU A 296 31.59 -27.24 6.64
C LEU A 296 33.01 -26.98 6.14
N GLN A 297 33.65 -27.99 5.56
CA GLN A 297 34.98 -27.86 4.98
C GLN A 297 34.97 -26.91 3.78
N GLU A 298 33.96 -26.95 2.92
CA GLU A 298 33.82 -26.02 1.81
C GLU A 298 33.68 -24.57 2.27
N CYS A 299 32.90 -24.32 3.33
CA CYS A 299 32.78 -22.99 3.93
C CYS A 299 34.13 -22.50 4.48
N LEU A 300 34.90 -23.36 5.13
CA LEU A 300 36.23 -23.03 5.64
C LEU A 300 37.20 -22.69 4.48
N GLU A 301 37.22 -23.50 3.42
CA GLU A 301 38.05 -23.23 2.24
C GLU A 301 37.63 -21.94 1.51
N ALA A 302 36.33 -21.63 1.47
CA ALA A 302 35.84 -20.37 0.94
C ALA A 302 36.35 -19.17 1.77
N CYS A 303 36.43 -19.29 3.10
CA CYS A 303 37.00 -18.26 3.97
C CYS A 303 38.50 -18.06 3.73
N LYS A 304 39.29 -19.14 3.64
CA LYS A 304 40.71 -19.07 3.31
C LYS A 304 40.95 -18.41 1.95
N ARG A 305 40.13 -18.78 0.95
CA ARG A 305 40.18 -18.17 -0.39
C ARG A 305 39.84 -16.69 -0.34
N TYR A 306 38.84 -16.30 0.45
CA TYR A 306 38.48 -14.89 0.66
C TYR A 306 39.64 -14.11 1.28
N GLN A 307 40.24 -14.61 2.36
CA GLN A 307 41.40 -13.99 3.02
C GLN A 307 42.57 -13.81 2.04
N LYS A 308 42.89 -14.84 1.25
CA LYS A 308 43.92 -14.75 0.21
C LYS A 308 43.63 -13.65 -0.81
N ARG A 309 42.40 -13.58 -1.34
CA ARG A 309 42.03 -12.55 -2.32
C ARG A 309 42.05 -11.13 -1.74
N MET A 310 41.69 -10.99 -0.47
CA MET A 310 41.82 -9.73 0.25
C MET A 310 43.29 -9.29 0.35
N GLN A 311 44.21 -10.22 0.65
CA GLN A 311 45.65 -9.96 0.68
C GLN A 311 46.23 -9.60 -0.71
N GLU A 312 45.64 -10.14 -1.79
CA GLU A 312 45.96 -9.78 -3.18
C GLU A 312 45.44 -8.38 -3.58
N GLY A 313 44.67 -7.71 -2.72
CA GLY A 313 44.17 -6.35 -2.93
C GLY A 313 42.75 -6.26 -3.52
N LEU A 314 41.98 -7.36 -3.54
CA LEU A 314 40.57 -7.28 -3.93
C LEU A 314 39.77 -6.47 -2.89
N SER A 315 38.80 -5.69 -3.38
CA SER A 315 37.84 -5.03 -2.50
C SER A 315 36.86 -6.04 -1.91
N GLU A 316 36.35 -5.76 -0.71
CA GLU A 316 35.39 -6.62 -0.01
C GLU A 316 34.10 -6.84 -0.82
N GLU A 317 33.68 -5.83 -1.60
CA GLU A 317 32.50 -5.92 -2.46
C GLU A 317 32.66 -6.90 -3.62
N HIS A 318 33.90 -7.10 -4.08
CA HIS A 318 34.23 -8.10 -5.08
C HIS A 318 34.46 -9.46 -4.40
N ALA A 319 35.25 -9.49 -3.32
CA ALA A 319 35.61 -10.71 -2.62
C ALA A 319 34.40 -11.43 -1.98
N ARG A 320 33.34 -10.70 -1.57
CA ARG A 320 32.11 -11.31 -1.02
C ARG A 320 31.43 -12.29 -1.98
N GLY A 321 31.66 -12.18 -3.29
CA GLY A 321 31.12 -13.13 -4.28
C GLY A 321 31.72 -14.54 -4.15
N LEU A 322 32.81 -14.70 -3.40
CA LEU A 322 33.49 -15.98 -3.17
C LEU A 322 32.87 -16.78 -2.02
N ILE A 323 31.98 -16.15 -1.26
CA ILE A 323 31.45 -16.65 0.00
C ILE A 323 30.07 -17.32 -0.25
N PRO A 324 29.76 -18.44 0.43
CA PRO A 324 28.46 -19.09 0.32
C PRO A 324 27.30 -18.16 0.69
N PHE A 325 26.12 -18.43 0.12
CA PHE A 325 24.92 -17.61 0.33
C PHE A 325 24.42 -17.64 1.77
N ASP A 326 24.62 -18.74 2.50
CA ASP A 326 24.10 -18.96 3.85
C ASP A 326 24.91 -18.23 4.94
N ALA A 327 25.53 -17.10 4.62
CA ALA A 327 26.19 -16.22 5.59
C ALA A 327 25.16 -15.64 6.57
N ARG A 328 25.41 -15.80 7.88
CA ARG A 328 24.58 -15.29 8.96
C ARG A 328 24.69 -13.77 9.05
N GLN A 329 23.54 -13.12 9.00
CA GLN A 329 23.44 -11.67 9.11
C GLN A 329 22.56 -11.25 10.27
N HIS A 330 22.95 -10.16 10.92
CA HIS A 330 22.11 -9.44 11.86
C HIS A 330 21.34 -8.36 11.12
N PHE A 331 20.04 -8.24 11.40
CA PHE A 331 19.20 -7.18 10.84
C PHE A 331 18.18 -6.72 11.87
N VAL A 332 17.71 -5.49 11.69
CA VAL A 332 16.61 -4.92 12.49
C VAL A 332 15.35 -5.00 11.65
N LEU A 333 14.31 -5.63 12.18
CA LEU A 333 12.99 -5.68 11.57
C LEU A 333 12.04 -4.72 12.29
N SER A 334 11.35 -3.87 11.55
CA SER A 334 10.29 -3.00 12.07
C SER A 334 9.03 -3.19 11.25
N CYS A 335 7.92 -3.53 11.92
CA CYS A 335 6.62 -3.66 11.28
C CYS A 335 5.48 -3.43 12.28
N ASN A 336 4.30 -3.04 11.78
CA ASN A 336 3.09 -2.99 12.61
C ASN A 336 2.48 -4.40 12.74
N LEU A 337 1.56 -4.59 13.70
CA LEU A 337 0.95 -5.90 13.98
C LEU A 337 0.21 -6.50 12.76
N ARG A 338 -0.37 -5.67 11.88
CA ARG A 338 -1.02 -6.16 10.65
C ARG A 338 0.00 -6.76 9.69
N SER A 339 1.13 -6.08 9.50
CA SER A 339 2.24 -6.56 8.68
C SER A 339 2.92 -7.78 9.29
N LEU A 340 3.05 -7.84 10.62
CA LEU A 340 3.57 -9.01 11.33
C LEU A 340 2.69 -10.25 11.08
N MET A 341 1.37 -10.15 11.30
CA MET A 341 0.44 -11.24 11.01
C MET A 341 0.46 -11.65 9.53
N HIS A 342 0.68 -10.70 8.61
CA HIS A 342 0.82 -11.02 7.19
C HIS A 342 2.12 -11.78 6.88
N LEU A 343 3.25 -11.40 7.50
CA LEU A 343 4.51 -12.13 7.39
C LEU A 343 4.35 -13.56 7.89
N LEU A 344 3.73 -13.74 9.07
CA LEU A 344 3.44 -15.06 9.64
C LEU A 344 2.56 -15.90 8.70
N ASP A 345 1.53 -15.30 8.09
CA ASP A 345 0.66 -16.00 7.14
C ASP A 345 1.40 -16.53 5.90
N LEU A 346 2.44 -15.82 5.45
CA LEU A 346 3.22 -16.21 4.27
C LEU A 346 4.34 -17.19 4.60
N ARG A 347 5.01 -17.00 5.73
CA ARG A 347 6.29 -17.64 6.03
C ARG A 347 6.19 -18.77 7.06
N TRP A 348 5.07 -18.88 7.78
CA TRP A 348 4.83 -19.95 8.74
C TRP A 348 3.98 -21.11 8.20
N LYS A 349 3.71 -21.13 6.89
CA LYS A 349 3.02 -22.24 6.24
C LYS A 349 3.91 -23.50 6.23
N LYS A 350 3.29 -24.68 6.22
CA LYS A 350 4.03 -25.96 6.22
C LYS A 350 4.88 -26.17 4.96
N ASP A 351 4.47 -25.59 3.84
CA ASP A 351 5.14 -25.62 2.53
C ASP A 351 6.17 -24.48 2.35
N ALA A 352 6.26 -23.54 3.31
CA ALA A 352 7.31 -22.54 3.31
C ALA A 352 8.66 -23.18 3.69
N GLN A 353 9.76 -22.48 3.38
CA GLN A 353 11.10 -22.94 3.75
C GLN A 353 11.23 -23.09 5.28
N LEU A 354 11.88 -24.17 5.72
CA LEU A 354 12.00 -24.54 7.14
C LEU A 354 12.60 -23.42 7.99
N GLU A 355 13.67 -22.77 7.52
CA GLU A 355 14.33 -21.65 8.21
C GLU A 355 13.36 -20.47 8.42
N ALA A 356 12.54 -20.17 7.41
CA ALA A 356 11.53 -19.12 7.51
C ALA A 356 10.42 -19.50 8.50
N GLN A 357 10.05 -20.78 8.57
CA GLN A 357 9.10 -21.27 9.58
C GLN A 357 9.68 -21.12 10.99
N LYS A 358 10.96 -21.47 11.20
CA LYS A 358 11.65 -21.29 12.49
C LYS A 358 11.76 -19.83 12.90
N PHE A 359 12.06 -18.95 11.95
CA PHE A 359 12.02 -17.51 12.18
C PHE A 359 10.63 -17.03 12.62
N CYS A 360 9.56 -17.55 12.01
CA CYS A 360 8.19 -17.22 12.39
C CYS A 360 7.81 -17.77 13.77
N GLU A 361 8.28 -18.96 14.17
CA GLU A 361 8.08 -19.51 15.52
C GLU A 361 8.67 -18.57 16.58
N LEU A 362 9.91 -18.09 16.35
CA LEU A 362 10.57 -17.14 17.25
C LEU A 362 9.87 -15.78 17.29
N LEU A 363 9.45 -15.26 16.12
CA LEU A 363 8.67 -14.02 16.07
C LEU A 363 7.32 -14.15 16.78
N HIS A 364 6.67 -15.29 16.66
CA HIS A 364 5.38 -15.53 17.30
C HIS A 364 5.51 -15.52 18.84
N PHE A 365 6.58 -16.10 19.38
CA PHE A 365 6.85 -16.05 20.82
C PHE A 365 6.86 -14.60 21.34
N HIS A 366 7.54 -13.69 20.63
CA HIS A 366 7.51 -12.27 20.98
C HIS A 366 6.15 -11.60 20.72
N PHE A 367 5.46 -11.97 19.64
CA PHE A 367 4.13 -11.44 19.33
C PHE A 367 3.13 -11.75 20.46
N GLU A 368 3.19 -12.96 21.01
CA GLU A 368 2.35 -13.39 22.13
C GLU A 368 2.63 -12.56 23.40
N GLN A 369 3.89 -12.24 23.68
CA GLN A 369 4.27 -11.38 24.80
C GLN A 369 3.83 -9.92 24.60
N TRP A 370 3.99 -9.38 23.39
CA TRP A 370 3.67 -7.98 23.10
C TRP A 370 2.17 -7.72 23.01
N SER A 371 1.39 -8.67 22.51
CA SER A 371 -0.04 -8.50 22.29
C SER A 371 -0.83 -9.82 22.40
N PRO A 372 -1.02 -10.35 23.62
CA PRO A 372 -1.55 -11.70 23.85
C PRO A 372 -2.91 -11.96 23.20
N ALA A 373 -3.88 -11.04 23.36
CA ALA A 373 -5.23 -11.21 22.84
C ALA A 373 -5.27 -11.33 21.29
N LEU A 374 -4.44 -10.54 20.59
CA LEU A 374 -4.35 -10.62 19.13
C LEU A 374 -3.56 -11.83 18.66
N ALA A 375 -2.50 -12.22 19.38
CA ALA A 375 -1.74 -13.44 19.08
C ALA A 375 -2.62 -14.68 19.23
N HIS A 376 -3.40 -14.77 20.31
CA HIS A 376 -4.36 -15.84 20.52
C HIS A 376 -5.42 -15.90 19.41
N TRP A 377 -6.06 -14.75 19.11
CA TRP A 377 -7.01 -14.68 17.99
C TRP A 377 -6.36 -15.10 16.66
N TYR A 378 -5.11 -14.68 16.42
CA TYR A 378 -4.36 -15.05 15.22
C TYR A 378 -4.13 -16.56 15.13
N LEU A 379 -3.71 -17.21 16.22
CA LEU A 379 -3.53 -18.66 16.30
C LEU A 379 -4.81 -19.42 15.97
N GLU A 380 -5.92 -19.05 16.60
CA GLU A 380 -7.21 -19.72 16.41
C GLU A 380 -7.73 -19.53 14.98
N ASN A 381 -7.61 -18.32 14.42
CA ASN A 381 -8.36 -17.95 13.23
C ASN A 381 -7.55 -18.01 11.93
N ARG A 382 -6.23 -17.78 11.99
CA ARG A 382 -5.38 -17.51 10.80
C ARG A 382 -4.10 -18.33 10.71
N ALA A 383 -3.43 -18.60 11.83
CA ALA A 383 -2.10 -19.20 11.82
C ALA A 383 -2.05 -20.47 10.96
N LYS A 384 -1.08 -20.51 10.03
CA LYS A 384 -0.85 -21.64 9.10
C LYS A 384 -2.04 -21.96 8.15
N LYS A 385 -3.11 -21.16 8.13
CA LYS A 385 -4.32 -21.37 7.29
C LYS A 385 -4.32 -20.53 6.00
N ALA A 386 -3.43 -19.53 5.89
CA ALA A 386 -3.24 -18.71 4.69
C ALA A 386 -4.52 -18.03 4.12
N LYS A 387 -5.58 -17.84 4.91
CA LYS A 387 -6.92 -17.39 4.45
C LYS A 387 -6.93 -16.07 3.66
N LEU A 388 -5.93 -15.22 3.86
CA LEU A 388 -5.79 -13.90 3.21
C LEU A 388 -4.39 -13.70 2.60
N SER A 389 -3.61 -14.77 2.45
CA SER A 389 -2.40 -14.74 1.63
C SER A 389 -2.84 -14.56 0.18
N PRO A 390 -2.31 -13.57 -0.57
CA PRO A 390 -2.50 -13.52 -2.01
C PRO A 390 -2.02 -14.80 -2.69
#